data_AF-A0A931SK71-F1
#
_entry.id   AF-A0A931SK71-F1
#
_cell.length_a   1.000
_cell.length_b   1.000
_cell.length_c   1.000
_cell.angle_alpha   90.00
_cell.angle_beta   90.00
_cell.angle_gamma   90.00
#
_symmetry.space_group_name_H-M   'P 1'
#
loop_
_entity.id
_entity.type
_entity.pdbx_description
1 polymer ?
#
loop_
_entity_poly.entity_id
_entity_poly.type
_entity_poly.pdbx_seq_one_letter_code
_entity_poly.pdbx_strand_id
1 'polypeptide(L)'
;MELQSRVKELRDKGLGLAVISYDRPEILAAFGAQRGITFPLLSDAGSATIKRYGILNPVPEWAIGPDKDDPAVKAEVQKYVSVVNPNASMVGIAFPGTFILDRQGRVTSRHFEDFYIERNTISSIMMRLSDRVGAVAGTKVSTGHIEITTYPSEPAIAPGNRFSLALDVQPHAGMHVYAPGAKSYRVIALTIAPQPFVRTLPMKYPASQIYNFKPLNERVPVFQKPFTLVQEVILEGTPQAQAAFRGKGAVTLTGTLEYQACDDKICYNPESVPLSWTLNLRPLVFERPSPPK
;
A
#
# COMPACT_ATOMS: atom_id res chain seq x y z
N MET A 1 -11.31 -11.71 -1.88
CA MET A 1 -10.68 -11.29 -0.61
C MET A 1 -9.17 -11.21 -0.83
N GLU A 2 -8.53 -10.06 -0.62
CA GLU A 2 -7.12 -9.83 -0.99
C GLU A 2 -6.16 -10.77 -0.23
N LEU A 3 -6.19 -10.78 1.11
CA LEU A 3 -5.33 -11.68 1.90
C LEU A 3 -5.45 -13.17 1.50
N GLN A 4 -6.68 -13.66 1.30
CA GLN A 4 -6.93 -15.05 0.90
C GLN A 4 -6.25 -15.39 -0.44
N SER A 5 -6.22 -14.45 -1.40
CA SER A 5 -5.53 -14.67 -2.69
C SER A 5 -4.01 -14.74 -2.57
N ARG A 6 -3.43 -14.36 -1.42
CA ARG A 6 -1.97 -14.35 -1.19
C ARG A 6 -1.47 -15.44 -0.25
N VAL A 7 -2.37 -16.22 0.36
CA VAL A 7 -2.01 -17.24 1.38
C VAL A 7 -0.95 -18.21 0.89
N LYS A 8 -1.13 -18.78 -0.30
CA LYS A 8 -0.19 -19.77 -0.85
C LYS A 8 1.21 -19.18 -0.94
N GLU A 9 1.31 -17.98 -1.49
CA GLU A 9 2.59 -17.34 -1.72
C GLU A 9 3.29 -16.92 -0.43
N LEU A 10 2.53 -16.39 0.54
CA LEU A 10 3.06 -16.10 1.87
C LEU A 10 3.63 -17.38 2.51
N ARG A 11 2.91 -18.50 2.42
CA ARG A 11 3.37 -19.80 2.91
C ARG A 11 4.60 -20.31 2.18
N ASP A 12 4.68 -20.17 0.85
CA ASP A 12 5.84 -20.56 0.05
C ASP A 12 7.10 -19.78 0.47
N LYS A 13 6.94 -18.57 1.01
CA LYS A 13 8.01 -17.75 1.62
C LYS A 13 8.27 -18.06 3.10
N GLY A 14 7.60 -19.06 3.67
CA GLY A 14 7.72 -19.44 5.07
C GLY A 14 6.99 -18.51 6.04
N LEU A 15 6.05 -17.69 5.56
CA LEU A 15 5.23 -16.81 6.40
C LEU A 15 3.89 -17.48 6.77
N GLY A 16 3.53 -17.35 8.05
CA GLY A 16 2.17 -17.60 8.53
C GLY A 16 1.29 -16.36 8.37
N LEU A 17 -0.01 -16.57 8.22
CA LEU A 17 -1.01 -15.50 8.21
C LEU A 17 -2.11 -15.83 9.22
N ALA A 18 -2.50 -14.86 10.02
CA ALA A 18 -3.69 -14.89 10.87
C ALA A 18 -4.32 -13.50 10.89
N VAL A 19 -5.63 -13.43 11.08
CA VAL A 19 -6.36 -12.18 11.32
C VAL A 19 -6.96 -12.22 12.71
N ILE A 20 -6.89 -11.12 13.44
CA ILE A 20 -7.54 -10.94 14.75
C ILE A 20 -8.64 -9.89 14.63
N SER A 21 -9.81 -10.18 15.19
CA SER A 21 -10.94 -9.24 15.24
C SER A 21 -11.64 -9.32 16.60
N TYR A 22 -12.28 -8.23 16.99
CA TYR A 22 -13.16 -8.14 18.16
C TYR A 22 -14.47 -8.95 18.00
N ASP A 23 -14.72 -9.49 16.81
CA ASP A 23 -15.83 -10.40 16.53
C ASP A 23 -15.77 -11.67 17.37
N ARG A 24 -16.95 -12.18 17.76
CA ARG A 24 -17.10 -13.46 18.44
C ARG A 24 -16.76 -14.64 17.51
N PRO A 25 -16.33 -15.80 18.04
CA PRO A 25 -15.93 -16.95 17.22
C PRO A 25 -16.97 -17.38 16.18
N GLU A 26 -18.27 -17.35 16.52
CA GLU A 26 -19.36 -17.73 15.64
C GLU A 26 -19.51 -16.79 14.42
N ILE A 27 -19.24 -15.50 14.58
CA ILE A 27 -19.27 -14.52 13.48
C ILE A 27 -18.07 -14.77 12.56
N LEU A 28 -16.88 -15.01 13.13
CA LEU A 28 -15.68 -15.31 12.36
C LEU A 28 -15.79 -16.64 11.62
N ALA A 29 -16.37 -17.68 12.24
CA ALA A 29 -16.62 -18.96 11.60
C ALA A 29 -17.58 -18.81 10.40
N ALA A 30 -18.70 -18.10 10.60
CA ALA A 30 -19.64 -17.82 9.51
C ALA A 30 -18.99 -17.01 8.38
N PHE A 31 -18.20 -15.98 8.71
CA PHE A 31 -17.47 -15.18 7.73
C PHE A 31 -16.46 -16.02 6.95
N GLY A 32 -15.69 -16.85 7.66
CA GLY A 32 -14.70 -17.74 7.07
C GLY A 32 -15.33 -18.71 6.09
N ALA A 33 -16.44 -19.34 6.47
CA ALA A 33 -17.19 -20.25 5.61
C ALA A 33 -17.76 -19.52 4.38
N GLN A 34 -18.45 -18.39 4.58
CA GLN A 34 -19.08 -17.62 3.50
C GLN A 34 -18.06 -17.10 2.47
N ARG A 35 -16.84 -16.77 2.91
CA ARG A 35 -15.80 -16.15 2.07
C ARG A 35 -14.67 -17.10 1.67
N GLY A 36 -14.75 -18.37 2.03
CA GLY A 36 -13.72 -19.38 1.73
C GLY A 36 -12.36 -19.04 2.33
N ILE A 37 -12.32 -18.53 3.56
CA ILE A 37 -11.08 -18.18 4.24
C ILE A 37 -10.40 -19.45 4.78
N THR A 38 -9.12 -19.60 4.48
CA THR A 38 -8.31 -20.81 4.76
C THR A 38 -7.16 -20.56 5.73
N PHE A 39 -7.04 -19.34 6.23
CA PHE A 39 -6.10 -18.96 7.28
C PHE A 39 -6.84 -18.70 8.60
N PRO A 40 -6.18 -18.84 9.76
CA PRO A 40 -6.82 -18.62 11.06
C PRO A 40 -7.45 -17.23 11.21
N LEU A 41 -8.70 -17.22 11.69
CA LEU A 41 -9.40 -16.03 12.18
C LEU A 41 -9.51 -16.15 13.71
N LEU A 42 -8.85 -15.25 14.42
CA LEU A 42 -8.75 -15.23 15.88
C LEU A 42 -9.76 -14.23 16.44
N SER A 43 -10.57 -14.69 17.40
CA SER A 43 -11.50 -13.84 18.14
C SER A 43 -10.79 -13.19 19.33
N ASP A 44 -10.94 -11.88 19.43
CA ASP A 44 -10.61 -11.06 20.60
C ASP A 44 -11.90 -10.43 21.15
N ALA A 45 -12.93 -11.24 21.39
CA ALA A 45 -14.20 -10.77 21.91
C ALA A 45 -13.99 -9.94 23.21
N GLY A 46 -14.52 -8.72 23.24
CA GLY A 46 -14.27 -7.74 24.32
C GLY A 46 -13.00 -6.89 24.15
N SER A 47 -12.23 -7.14 23.09
CA SER A 47 -11.09 -6.36 22.61
C SER A 47 -9.93 -6.29 23.62
N ALA A 48 -9.71 -7.33 24.41
CA ALA A 48 -8.68 -7.33 25.45
C ALA A 48 -7.27 -7.24 24.85
N THR A 49 -6.99 -7.98 23.78
CA THR A 49 -5.71 -7.96 23.06
C THR A 49 -5.55 -6.63 22.32
N ILE A 50 -6.58 -6.19 21.60
CA ILE A 50 -6.63 -4.90 20.89
C ILE A 50 -6.30 -3.73 21.84
N LYS A 51 -6.90 -3.73 23.04
CA LYS A 51 -6.61 -2.74 24.10
C LYS A 51 -5.18 -2.85 24.60
N ARG A 52 -4.70 -4.06 24.91
CA ARG A 52 -3.33 -4.28 25.42
C ARG A 52 -2.25 -3.85 24.43
N TYR A 53 -2.51 -3.95 23.13
CA TYR A 53 -1.60 -3.50 22.07
C TYR A 53 -1.72 -2.00 21.76
N GLY A 54 -2.64 -1.28 22.41
CA GLY A 54 -2.84 0.15 22.21
C GLY A 54 -3.34 0.49 20.81
N ILE A 55 -4.15 -0.39 20.20
CA ILE A 55 -4.66 -0.23 18.84
C ILE A 55 -6.19 -0.17 18.78
N LEU A 56 -6.87 -0.05 19.93
CA LEU A 56 -8.30 0.19 19.97
C LEU A 56 -8.60 1.54 19.29
N ASN A 57 -9.58 1.54 18.40
CA ASN A 57 -10.19 2.76 17.91
C ASN A 57 -11.32 3.17 18.87
N PRO A 58 -11.19 4.29 19.60
CA PRO A 58 -12.16 4.70 20.60
C PRO A 58 -13.40 5.37 19.99
N VAL A 59 -13.30 5.86 18.75
CA VAL A 59 -14.31 6.72 18.12
C VAL A 59 -15.70 6.06 18.01
N PRO A 60 -15.85 4.74 17.72
CA PRO A 60 -17.16 4.12 17.73
C PRO A 60 -17.89 4.17 19.07
N GLU A 61 -17.15 4.15 20.19
CA GLU A 61 -17.73 4.25 21.54
C GLU A 61 -18.21 5.68 21.81
N TRP A 62 -17.39 6.68 21.47
CA TRP A 62 -17.78 8.10 21.56
C TRP A 62 -19.01 8.41 20.71
N ALA A 63 -19.05 7.84 19.51
CA ALA A 63 -20.11 8.09 18.52
C ALA A 63 -21.50 7.58 18.91
N ILE A 64 -21.58 6.63 19.85
CA ILE A 64 -22.86 6.10 20.36
C ILE A 64 -23.09 6.44 21.84
N GLY A 65 -22.10 7.07 22.47
CA GLY A 65 -22.09 7.43 23.88
C GLY A 65 -22.69 8.80 24.15
N PRO A 66 -22.41 9.38 25.34
CA PRO A 66 -22.89 10.70 25.74
C PRO A 66 -22.47 11.82 24.77
N ASP A 67 -21.28 11.69 24.17
CA ASP A 67 -20.67 12.71 23.32
C ASP A 67 -21.07 12.60 21.85
N LYS A 68 -22.04 11.74 21.51
CA LYS A 68 -22.47 11.50 20.11
C LYS A 68 -22.87 12.77 19.34
N ASP A 69 -23.29 13.80 20.06
CA ASP A 69 -23.76 15.06 19.48
C ASP A 69 -22.67 16.12 19.33
N ASP A 70 -21.49 15.90 19.92
CA ASP A 70 -20.32 16.77 19.81
C ASP A 70 -19.86 16.87 18.35
N PRO A 71 -19.75 18.09 17.78
CA PRO A 71 -19.22 18.30 16.43
C PRO A 71 -17.82 17.69 16.20
N ALA A 72 -16.96 17.66 17.22
CA ALA A 72 -15.63 17.06 17.13
C ALA A 72 -15.73 15.54 16.96
N VAL A 73 -16.57 14.88 17.76
CA VAL A 73 -16.83 13.43 17.62
C VAL A 73 -17.44 13.11 16.26
N LYS A 74 -18.38 13.93 15.78
CA LYS A 74 -18.97 13.76 14.43
C LYS A 74 -17.93 13.87 13.32
N ALA A 75 -16.97 14.79 13.44
CA ALA A 75 -15.86 14.91 12.49
C ALA A 75 -14.92 13.70 12.54
N GLU A 76 -14.63 13.19 13.73
CA GLU A 76 -13.80 11.99 13.92
C GLU A 76 -14.48 10.71 13.40
N VAL A 77 -15.79 10.57 13.54
CA VAL A 77 -16.54 9.42 12.99
C VAL A 77 -16.34 9.27 11.50
N GLN A 78 -16.44 10.38 10.76
CA GLN A 78 -16.22 10.39 9.31
C GLN A 78 -14.81 9.96 8.93
N LYS A 79 -13.84 10.25 9.80
CA LYS A 79 -12.43 9.95 9.59
C LYS A 79 -12.07 8.51 9.97
N TYR A 80 -12.54 8.05 11.13
CA TYR A 80 -11.97 6.90 11.83
C TYR A 80 -12.91 5.70 11.97
N VAL A 81 -14.23 5.80 11.73
CA VAL A 81 -15.15 4.68 12.01
C VAL A 81 -15.60 3.98 10.74
N SER A 82 -16.26 4.70 9.83
CA SER A 82 -16.74 4.15 8.57
C SER A 82 -17.35 5.25 7.71
N VAL A 83 -17.55 4.94 6.42
CA VAL A 83 -18.45 5.68 5.54
C VAL A 83 -19.93 5.43 5.84
N VAL A 84 -20.25 4.44 6.67
CA VAL A 84 -21.60 4.16 7.17
C VAL A 84 -21.78 4.70 8.59
N ASN A 85 -23.03 4.87 9.01
CA ASN A 85 -23.34 5.35 10.35
C ASN A 85 -22.72 4.43 11.43
N PRO A 86 -22.06 5.01 12.45
CA PRO A 86 -21.53 4.26 13.57
C PRO A 86 -22.66 3.52 14.29
N ASN A 87 -22.37 2.31 14.79
CA ASN A 87 -23.34 1.54 15.54
C ASN A 87 -22.64 0.72 16.64
N ALA A 88 -23.42 0.22 17.60
CA ALA A 88 -22.91 -0.53 18.75
C ALA A 88 -22.06 -1.75 18.36
N SER A 89 -22.30 -2.33 17.19
CA SER A 89 -21.56 -3.48 16.71
C SER A 89 -20.13 -3.13 16.26
N MET A 90 -19.76 -1.85 16.18
CA MET A 90 -18.41 -1.36 15.88
C MET A 90 -17.58 -1.06 17.14
N VAL A 91 -18.18 -1.09 18.33
CA VAL A 91 -17.45 -0.90 19.59
C VAL A 91 -16.46 -2.04 19.78
N GLY A 92 -15.22 -1.70 20.12
CA GLY A 92 -14.13 -2.66 20.26
C GLY A 92 -13.25 -2.83 19.02
N ILE A 93 -13.57 -2.16 17.92
CA ILE A 93 -12.78 -2.26 16.69
C ILE A 93 -11.37 -1.69 16.86
N ALA A 94 -10.40 -2.31 16.20
CA ALA A 94 -9.04 -1.80 16.14
C ALA A 94 -8.87 -0.77 15.01
N PHE A 95 -7.88 0.11 15.13
CA PHE A 95 -7.31 0.75 13.95
C PHE A 95 -6.82 -0.33 12.99
N PRO A 96 -7.12 -0.21 11.69
CA PRO A 96 -6.74 -1.24 10.73
C PRO A 96 -5.23 -1.30 10.57
N GLY A 97 -4.67 -2.49 10.68
CA GLY A 97 -3.24 -2.65 10.51
C GLY A 97 -2.76 -4.09 10.46
N THR A 98 -1.45 -4.22 10.34
CA THR A 98 -0.73 -5.49 10.22
C THR A 98 0.53 -5.43 11.06
N PHE A 99 0.75 -6.49 11.84
CA PHE A 99 2.02 -6.75 12.50
C PHE A 99 2.80 -7.77 11.67
N ILE A 100 4.11 -7.56 11.55
CA ILE A 100 5.04 -8.59 11.09
C ILE A 100 5.80 -9.10 12.30
N LEU A 101 5.89 -10.43 12.43
CA LEU A 101 6.48 -11.10 13.57
C LEU A 101 7.68 -11.94 13.14
N ASP A 102 8.69 -12.04 14.00
CA ASP A 102 9.76 -13.04 13.84
C ASP A 102 9.27 -14.45 14.25
N ARG A 103 10.15 -15.45 14.09
CA ARG A 103 9.84 -16.85 14.46
C ARG A 103 9.66 -17.07 15.97
N GLN A 104 10.04 -16.10 16.79
CA GLN A 104 9.89 -16.12 18.24
C GLN A 104 8.65 -15.33 18.71
N GLY A 105 7.84 -14.82 17.77
CA GLY A 105 6.63 -14.06 18.05
C GLY A 105 6.88 -12.60 18.45
N ARG A 106 8.09 -12.06 18.22
CA ARG A 106 8.37 -10.64 18.47
C ARG A 106 7.94 -9.80 17.28
N VAL A 107 7.33 -8.64 17.54
CA VAL A 107 6.96 -7.69 16.49
C VAL A 107 8.22 -7.07 15.90
N THR A 108 8.44 -7.26 14.61
CA THR A 108 9.56 -6.66 13.85
C THR A 108 9.13 -5.40 13.11
N SER A 109 7.86 -5.28 12.72
CA SER A 109 7.29 -4.05 12.16
C SER A 109 5.78 -3.94 12.34
N ARG A 110 5.27 -2.70 12.27
CA ARG A 110 3.86 -2.33 12.39
C ARG A 110 3.45 -1.50 11.19
N HIS A 111 2.32 -1.82 10.57
CA HIS A 111 1.76 -1.10 9.42
C HIS A 111 0.29 -0.79 9.71
N PHE A 112 -0.01 0.43 10.12
CA PHE A 112 -1.36 0.86 10.54
C PHE A 112 -1.82 2.04 9.70
N GLU A 113 -3.13 2.16 9.55
CA GLU A 113 -3.76 3.34 8.98
C GLU A 113 -4.66 4.00 10.03
N ASP A 114 -4.66 5.32 9.99
CA ASP A 114 -5.56 6.14 10.79
C ASP A 114 -7.00 5.90 10.34
N PHE A 115 -7.26 6.03 9.04
CA PHE A 115 -8.61 5.95 8.48
C PHE A 115 -9.09 4.50 8.41
N TYR A 116 -10.28 4.23 8.97
CA TYR A 116 -10.82 2.87 8.98
C TYR A 116 -11.11 2.30 7.59
N ILE A 117 -11.20 3.09 6.54
CA ILE A 117 -11.38 2.57 5.17
C ILE A 117 -10.05 2.34 4.47
N GLU A 118 -8.98 2.99 4.92
CA GLU A 118 -7.66 2.83 4.33
C GLU A 118 -7.05 1.49 4.77
N ARG A 119 -6.58 0.70 3.81
CA ARG A 119 -6.03 -0.65 4.02
C ARG A 119 -4.70 -0.77 3.31
N ASN A 120 -3.64 -0.97 4.08
CA ASN A 120 -2.41 -1.53 3.54
C ASN A 120 -2.69 -2.95 3.03
N THR A 121 -2.30 -3.21 1.80
CA THR A 121 -2.41 -4.53 1.20
C THR A 121 -1.16 -5.34 1.55
N ILE A 122 -1.27 -6.66 1.69
CA ILE A 122 -0.11 -7.44 2.16
C ILE A 122 1.01 -7.42 1.13
N SER A 123 0.66 -7.49 -0.17
CA SER A 123 1.65 -7.37 -1.24
C SER A 123 2.39 -6.02 -1.22
N SER A 124 1.71 -4.92 -0.90
CA SER A 124 2.33 -3.60 -0.76
C SER A 124 3.26 -3.53 0.46
N ILE A 125 2.82 -4.05 1.62
CA ILE A 125 3.68 -4.14 2.83
C ILE A 125 4.96 -4.89 2.50
N MET A 126 4.83 -6.08 1.92
CA MET A 126 5.94 -6.97 1.62
C MET A 126 6.90 -6.33 0.60
N MET A 127 6.36 -5.70 -0.45
CA MET A 127 7.16 -4.95 -1.43
C MET A 127 8.02 -3.86 -0.76
N ARG A 128 7.49 -3.13 0.22
CA ARG A 128 8.24 -2.11 0.96
C ARG A 128 9.29 -2.69 1.90
N LEU A 129 9.11 -3.93 2.34
CA LEU A 129 10.11 -4.69 3.10
C LEU A 129 11.15 -5.35 2.19
N SER A 130 11.17 -5.02 0.88
CA SER A 130 12.01 -5.64 -0.14
C SER A 130 11.77 -7.15 -0.34
N ASP A 131 10.70 -7.68 0.22
CA ASP A 131 10.22 -9.03 0.00
C ASP A 131 9.06 -9.01 -0.99
N ARG A 132 9.34 -9.30 -2.26
CA ARG A 132 8.27 -9.27 -3.28
C ARG A 132 7.28 -10.42 -3.06
N VAL A 133 6.01 -10.10 -2.83
CA VAL A 133 4.89 -11.06 -2.78
C VAL A 133 3.98 -10.83 -3.98
N GLY A 134 4.26 -11.58 -5.03
CA GLY A 134 3.42 -11.81 -6.19
C GLY A 134 4.18 -11.50 -7.45
N ALA A 135 4.06 -12.35 -8.46
CA ALA A 135 4.33 -11.95 -9.82
C ALA A 135 3.07 -11.26 -10.36
N VAL A 136 2.98 -9.94 -10.24
CA VAL A 136 2.16 -9.19 -11.20
C VAL A 136 2.99 -9.02 -12.46
N ALA A 137 2.41 -9.36 -13.61
CA ALA A 137 3.11 -9.19 -14.88
C ALA A 137 3.50 -7.71 -15.05
N GLY A 138 4.79 -7.47 -15.22
CA GLY A 138 5.31 -6.12 -15.41
C GLY A 138 5.33 -5.72 -16.87
N THR A 139 5.11 -4.43 -17.11
CA THR A 139 5.33 -3.79 -18.40
C THR A 139 6.82 -3.46 -18.52
N LYS A 140 7.44 -3.91 -19.61
CA LYS A 140 8.84 -3.56 -19.93
C LYS A 140 8.88 -2.33 -20.82
N VAL A 141 9.77 -1.41 -20.50
CA VAL A 141 10.07 -0.22 -21.28
C VAL A 141 11.59 -0.07 -21.36
N SER A 142 12.10 0.15 -22.56
CA SER A 142 13.53 0.33 -22.82
C SER A 142 13.75 1.75 -23.34
N THR A 143 14.80 2.40 -22.86
CA THR A 143 15.28 3.69 -23.37
C THR A 143 16.72 3.55 -23.88
N GLY A 144 17.34 4.64 -24.33
CA GLY A 144 18.78 4.63 -24.65
C GLY A 144 19.70 4.49 -23.42
N HIS A 145 19.16 4.59 -22.20
CA HIS A 145 19.96 4.68 -20.96
C HIS A 145 19.62 3.60 -19.93
N ILE A 146 18.35 3.18 -19.85
CA ILE A 146 17.84 2.31 -18.79
C ILE A 146 16.82 1.30 -19.35
N GLU A 147 16.80 0.11 -18.76
CA GLU A 147 15.70 -0.84 -18.86
C GLU A 147 14.78 -0.66 -17.64
N ILE A 148 13.46 -0.65 -17.86
CA ILE A 148 12.45 -0.51 -16.82
C ILE A 148 11.50 -1.69 -16.90
N THR A 149 11.26 -2.36 -15.78
CA THR A 149 10.11 -3.25 -15.61
C THR A 149 9.21 -2.68 -14.52
N THR A 150 7.97 -2.31 -14.85
CA THR A 150 7.04 -1.70 -13.91
C THR A 150 5.77 -2.50 -13.70
N TYR A 151 5.30 -2.59 -12.45
CA TYR A 151 4.15 -3.39 -12.06
C TYR A 151 3.54 -2.88 -10.75
N PRO A 152 2.22 -3.04 -10.55
CA PRO A 152 1.60 -2.81 -9.25
C PRO A 152 1.86 -3.98 -8.29
N SER A 153 1.74 -3.74 -6.99
CA SER A 153 1.79 -4.79 -5.96
C SER A 153 0.66 -5.81 -6.11
N GLU A 154 -0.48 -5.40 -6.67
CA GLU A 154 -1.65 -6.25 -6.86
C GLU A 154 -2.27 -6.11 -8.24
N PRO A 155 -2.86 -7.19 -8.78
CA PRO A 155 -3.61 -7.12 -10.03
C PRO A 155 -5.03 -6.52 -9.84
N ALA A 156 -5.50 -6.42 -8.59
CA ALA A 156 -6.83 -5.92 -8.27
C ALA A 156 -6.85 -5.15 -6.94
N ILE A 157 -7.50 -3.99 -6.93
CA ILE A 157 -7.59 -3.08 -5.78
C ILE A 157 -9.05 -2.70 -5.51
N ALA A 158 -9.34 -2.26 -4.29
CA ALA A 158 -10.64 -1.70 -3.89
C ALA A 158 -10.46 -0.24 -3.45
N PRO A 159 -11.52 0.60 -3.52
CA PRO A 159 -11.52 1.89 -2.83
C PRO A 159 -11.08 1.74 -1.36
N GLY A 160 -10.22 2.63 -0.89
CA GLY A 160 -9.54 2.53 0.40
C GLY A 160 -8.25 1.71 0.39
N ASN A 161 -7.84 1.08 -0.72
CA ASN A 161 -6.55 0.39 -0.73
C ASN A 161 -5.37 1.36 -0.85
N ARG A 162 -4.38 1.16 0.02
CA ARG A 162 -3.03 1.69 -0.10
C ARG A 162 -2.14 0.60 -0.66
N PHE A 163 -1.72 0.78 -1.92
CA PHE A 163 -0.93 -0.17 -2.68
C PHE A 163 0.34 0.50 -3.21
N SER A 164 1.19 -0.27 -3.87
CA SER A 164 2.48 0.20 -4.39
C SER A 164 2.57 -0.03 -5.90
N LEU A 165 3.23 0.90 -6.60
CA LEU A 165 3.76 0.72 -7.95
C LEU A 165 5.28 0.59 -7.85
N ALA A 166 5.81 -0.52 -8.36
CA ALA A 166 7.25 -0.75 -8.42
C ALA A 166 7.79 -0.46 -9.81
N LEU A 167 8.98 0.14 -9.85
CA LEU A 167 9.78 0.30 -11.05
C LEU A 167 11.14 -0.35 -10.78
N ASP A 168 11.37 -1.50 -11.40
CA ASP A 168 12.68 -2.12 -11.46
C ASP A 168 13.46 -1.47 -12.59
N VAL A 169 14.49 -0.72 -12.22
CA VAL A 169 15.30 0.04 -13.16
C VAL A 169 16.70 -0.57 -13.23
N GLN A 170 17.14 -0.85 -14.45
CA GLN A 170 18.48 -1.33 -14.73
C GLN A 170 19.16 -0.33 -15.68
N PRO A 171 20.11 0.47 -15.17
CA PRO A 171 20.98 1.26 -16.04
C PRO A 171 21.73 0.37 -17.03
N HIS A 172 21.86 0.83 -18.27
CA HIS A 172 22.71 0.19 -19.27
C HIS A 172 24.19 0.27 -18.85
N ALA A 173 25.04 -0.51 -19.51
CA ALA A 173 26.46 -0.56 -19.20
C ALA A 173 27.10 0.84 -19.31
N GLY A 174 27.81 1.28 -18.26
CA GLY A 174 28.44 2.59 -18.19
C GLY A 174 27.51 3.76 -17.83
N MET A 175 26.19 3.52 -17.77
CA MET A 175 25.20 4.55 -17.44
C MET A 175 24.94 4.62 -15.94
N HIS A 176 24.60 5.83 -15.48
CA HIS A 176 24.03 6.06 -14.16
C HIS A 176 22.93 7.13 -14.23
N VAL A 177 22.01 7.07 -13.27
CA VAL A 177 20.96 8.08 -13.09
C VAL A 177 21.04 8.72 -11.72
N TYR A 178 20.59 9.96 -11.60
CA TYR A 178 20.73 10.71 -10.36
C TYR A 178 19.73 10.30 -9.29
N ALA A 179 20.23 10.14 -8.07
CA ALA A 179 19.45 9.82 -6.88
C ALA A 179 19.15 11.08 -6.04
N PRO A 180 18.19 11.01 -5.09
CA PRO A 180 17.91 12.14 -4.21
C PRO A 180 19.16 12.70 -3.53
N GLY A 181 19.28 14.03 -3.53
CA GLY A 181 20.45 14.76 -3.02
C GLY A 181 21.34 15.37 -4.13
N ALA A 182 21.16 14.96 -5.39
CA ALA A 182 21.78 15.63 -6.53
C ALA A 182 21.04 16.95 -6.83
N LYS A 183 21.69 18.10 -6.57
CA LYS A 183 21.05 19.44 -6.67
C LYS A 183 21.03 20.01 -8.08
N SER A 184 22.07 19.75 -8.86
CA SER A 184 22.27 20.35 -10.20
C SER A 184 21.71 19.49 -11.34
N TYR A 185 21.12 18.35 -11.02
CA TYR A 185 20.70 17.34 -12.00
C TYR A 185 19.27 16.88 -11.78
N ARG A 186 18.65 16.30 -12.81
CA ARG A 186 17.31 15.73 -12.69
C ARG A 186 17.38 14.35 -12.01
N VAL A 187 17.02 14.31 -10.73
CA VAL A 187 16.81 13.08 -9.98
C VAL A 187 15.72 12.24 -10.65
N ILE A 188 15.95 10.93 -10.79
CA ILE A 188 14.93 10.00 -11.29
C ILE A 188 13.70 10.04 -10.39
N ALA A 189 12.54 10.37 -10.93
CA ALA A 189 11.30 10.48 -10.16
C ALA A 189 10.09 10.10 -11.00
N LEU A 190 9.14 9.41 -10.38
CA LEU A 190 7.84 9.14 -10.99
C LEU A 190 6.82 10.18 -10.51
N THR A 191 6.17 10.84 -11.46
CA THR A 191 5.02 11.70 -11.20
C THR A 191 3.76 11.02 -11.74
N ILE A 192 2.82 10.67 -10.84
CA ILE A 192 1.51 10.18 -11.25
C ILE A 192 0.64 11.36 -11.68
N ALA A 193 -0.05 11.23 -12.80
CA ALA A 193 -0.97 12.25 -13.29
C ALA A 193 -2.10 12.47 -12.26
N PRO A 194 -2.40 13.72 -11.87
CA PRO A 194 -3.50 13.99 -10.96
C PRO A 194 -4.82 13.46 -11.51
N GLN A 195 -5.53 12.67 -10.70
CA GLN A 195 -6.85 12.16 -11.05
C GLN A 195 -7.74 12.09 -9.81
N PRO A 196 -9.07 12.22 -9.94
CA PRO A 196 -9.98 12.19 -8.81
C PRO A 196 -9.82 10.91 -7.96
N PHE A 197 -9.85 11.08 -6.64
CA PHE A 197 -9.82 10.00 -5.66
C PHE A 197 -8.55 9.14 -5.66
N VAL A 198 -7.46 9.65 -6.23
CA VAL A 198 -6.14 9.02 -6.17
C VAL A 198 -5.17 9.96 -5.49
N ARG A 199 -4.57 9.49 -4.41
CA ARG A 199 -3.56 10.23 -3.65
C ARG A 199 -2.23 9.49 -3.72
N THR A 200 -1.17 10.21 -4.02
CA THR A 200 0.19 9.67 -3.98
C THR A 200 0.87 10.02 -2.65
N LEU A 201 1.70 9.10 -2.17
CA LEU A 201 2.59 9.35 -1.05
C LEU A 201 4.02 9.58 -1.56
N PRO A 202 4.94 10.10 -0.72
CA PRO A 202 6.33 10.26 -1.11
C PRO A 202 6.95 8.96 -1.63
N MET A 203 7.63 9.06 -2.75
CA MET A 203 8.34 7.95 -3.39
C MET A 203 9.48 7.45 -2.50
N LYS A 204 9.64 6.13 -2.45
CA LYS A 204 10.72 5.46 -1.70
C LYS A 204 11.85 5.08 -2.65
N TYR A 205 13.05 5.46 -2.23
CA TYR A 205 14.30 5.22 -2.93
C TYR A 205 15.16 4.21 -2.17
N PRO A 206 15.89 3.33 -2.85
CA PRO A 206 16.91 2.51 -2.22
C PRO A 206 18.14 3.35 -1.88
N ALA A 207 19.08 2.77 -1.14
CA ALA A 207 20.36 3.41 -0.87
C ALA A 207 21.13 3.68 -2.17
N SER A 208 21.59 4.93 -2.35
CA SER A 208 22.37 5.36 -3.51
C SER A 208 23.87 5.17 -3.28
N GLN A 209 24.65 5.29 -4.37
CA GLN A 209 26.10 5.34 -4.31
C GLN A 209 26.57 6.77 -4.58
N ILE A 210 27.70 7.19 -4.01
CA ILE A 210 28.34 8.46 -4.36
C ILE A 210 29.26 8.23 -5.57
N TYR A 211 28.97 8.90 -6.67
CA TYR A 211 29.82 8.95 -7.85
C TYR A 211 30.70 10.19 -7.82
N ASN A 212 31.96 10.05 -8.23
CA ASN A 212 32.90 11.16 -8.39
C ASN A 212 33.02 11.52 -9.87
N PHE A 213 32.35 12.58 -10.29
CA PHE A 213 32.42 13.08 -11.66
C PHE A 213 33.69 13.89 -11.84
N LYS A 214 34.78 13.21 -12.22
CA LYS A 214 36.12 13.78 -12.39
C LYS A 214 36.17 15.04 -13.26
N PRO A 215 35.44 15.15 -14.39
CA PRO A 215 35.51 16.34 -15.23
C PRO A 215 35.12 17.64 -14.52
N LEU A 216 34.20 17.58 -13.54
CA LEU A 216 33.77 18.73 -12.75
C LEU A 216 34.25 18.67 -11.28
N ASN A 217 35.02 17.63 -10.92
CA ASN A 217 35.44 17.33 -9.55
C ASN A 217 34.26 17.34 -8.55
N GLU A 218 33.10 16.81 -8.97
CA GLU A 218 31.86 16.83 -8.20
C GLU A 218 31.56 15.44 -7.60
N ARG A 219 30.93 15.42 -6.41
CA ARG A 219 30.46 14.19 -5.78
C ARG A 219 28.94 14.20 -5.70
N VAL A 220 28.30 13.25 -6.37
CA VAL A 220 26.86 13.22 -6.58
C VAL A 220 26.28 11.85 -6.24
N PRO A 221 25.10 11.77 -5.62
CA PRO A 221 24.42 10.50 -5.38
C PRO A 221 23.79 9.98 -6.67
N VAL A 222 24.05 8.72 -7.00
CA VAL A 222 23.59 8.08 -8.24
C VAL A 222 23.10 6.65 -7.99
N PHE A 223 22.39 6.12 -8.96
CA PHE A 223 22.15 4.69 -9.14
C PHE A 223 22.83 4.22 -10.43
N GLN A 224 23.82 3.34 -10.28
CA GLN A 224 24.61 2.74 -11.37
C GLN A 224 24.50 1.21 -11.43
N LYS A 225 23.77 0.62 -10.49
CA LYS A 225 23.42 -0.81 -10.42
C LYS A 225 21.90 -0.95 -10.48
N PRO A 226 21.36 -2.13 -10.82
CA PRO A 226 19.91 -2.36 -10.77
C PRO A 226 19.32 -1.98 -9.41
N PHE A 227 18.18 -1.31 -9.44
CA PHE A 227 17.51 -0.77 -8.27
C PHE A 227 15.99 -0.77 -8.45
N THR A 228 15.25 -0.73 -7.34
CA THR A 228 13.78 -0.66 -7.37
C THR A 228 13.33 0.65 -6.74
N LEU A 229 12.49 1.38 -7.45
CA LEU A 229 11.75 2.51 -6.93
C LEU A 229 10.34 2.07 -6.54
N VAL A 230 9.81 2.62 -5.45
CA VAL A 230 8.46 2.29 -4.96
C VAL A 230 7.64 3.56 -4.79
N GLN A 231 6.57 3.68 -5.56
CA GLN A 231 5.57 4.74 -5.45
C GLN A 231 4.33 4.20 -4.75
N GLU A 232 4.02 4.72 -3.57
CA GLU A 232 2.81 4.34 -2.84
C GLU A 232 1.62 5.18 -3.33
N VAL A 233 0.49 4.51 -3.56
CA VAL A 233 -0.75 5.12 -4.07
C VAL A 233 -1.91 4.69 -3.19
N ILE A 234 -2.79 5.63 -2.89
CA ILE A 234 -4.02 5.43 -2.15
C ILE A 234 -5.18 5.69 -3.10
N LEU A 235 -5.97 4.65 -3.35
CA LEU A 235 -7.29 4.80 -3.93
C LEU A 235 -8.22 5.20 -2.80
N GLU A 236 -8.76 6.42 -2.81
CA GLU A 236 -9.55 6.92 -1.69
C GLU A 236 -10.77 6.04 -1.41
N GLY A 237 -11.10 5.87 -0.13
CA GLY A 237 -12.24 5.08 0.32
C GLY A 237 -13.49 5.90 0.62
N THR A 238 -13.48 7.22 0.42
CA THR A 238 -14.58 8.13 0.80
C THR A 238 -15.91 7.75 0.15
N PRO A 239 -17.08 8.16 0.70
CA PRO A 239 -18.37 7.86 0.07
C PRO A 239 -18.45 8.31 -1.40
N GLN A 240 -17.84 9.47 -1.71
CA GLN A 240 -17.75 10.04 -3.05
C GLN A 240 -16.87 9.16 -3.95
N ALA A 241 -15.71 8.72 -3.47
CA ALA A 241 -14.83 7.81 -4.22
C ALA A 241 -15.54 6.46 -4.48
N GLN A 242 -16.17 5.87 -3.47
CA GLN A 242 -16.93 4.63 -3.62
C GLN A 242 -18.06 4.76 -4.64
N ALA A 243 -18.79 5.88 -4.62
CA ALA A 243 -19.82 6.16 -5.62
C ALA A 243 -19.21 6.29 -7.02
N ALA A 244 -18.09 6.99 -7.15
CA ALA A 244 -17.40 7.21 -8.42
C ALA A 244 -16.78 5.92 -9.02
N PHE A 245 -16.44 4.94 -8.21
CA PHE A 245 -15.90 3.64 -8.64
C PHE A 245 -16.96 2.54 -8.74
N ARG A 246 -18.19 2.78 -8.30
CA ARG A 246 -19.27 1.79 -8.34
C ARG A 246 -19.57 1.37 -9.78
N GLY A 247 -19.62 0.06 -10.02
CA GLY A 247 -19.89 -0.52 -11.33
C GLY A 247 -18.73 -0.45 -12.33
N LYS A 248 -17.59 0.17 -11.98
CA LYS A 248 -16.38 0.16 -12.82
C LYS A 248 -15.61 -1.14 -12.61
N GLY A 249 -15.13 -1.73 -13.70
CA GLY A 249 -14.34 -2.97 -13.66
C GLY A 249 -12.85 -2.75 -13.40
N ALA A 250 -12.33 -1.56 -13.71
CA ALA A 250 -10.91 -1.23 -13.56
C ALA A 250 -10.69 0.27 -13.38
N VAL A 251 -9.48 0.62 -12.92
CA VAL A 251 -8.94 1.99 -12.90
C VAL A 251 -7.60 1.99 -13.59
N THR A 252 -7.37 2.98 -14.44
CA THR A 252 -6.07 3.21 -15.06
C THR A 252 -5.39 4.39 -14.37
N LEU A 253 -4.12 4.21 -14.03
CA LEU A 253 -3.23 5.21 -13.51
C LEU A 253 -2.19 5.51 -14.59
N THR A 254 -1.96 6.77 -14.88
CA THR A 254 -0.89 7.20 -15.78
C THR A 254 0.15 7.99 -15.01
N GLY A 255 1.38 7.94 -15.45
CA GLY A 255 2.46 8.73 -14.86
C GLY A 255 3.61 8.91 -15.81
N THR A 256 4.53 9.79 -15.43
CA THR A 256 5.74 10.07 -16.20
C THR A 256 6.93 9.83 -15.30
N LEU A 257 7.83 8.93 -15.73
CA LEU A 257 9.14 8.79 -15.13
C LEU A 257 10.07 9.82 -15.78
N GLU A 258 10.52 10.79 -15.00
CA GLU A 258 11.48 11.80 -15.43
C GLU A 258 12.83 11.51 -14.82
N TYR A 259 13.89 11.56 -15.63
CA TYR A 259 15.24 11.31 -15.16
C TYR A 259 16.28 11.98 -16.04
N GLN A 260 17.49 12.14 -15.52
CA GLN A 260 18.67 12.43 -16.33
C GLN A 260 19.70 11.32 -16.12
N ALA A 261 20.28 10.88 -17.24
CA ALA A 261 21.36 9.90 -17.27
C ALA A 261 22.68 10.56 -17.68
N CYS A 262 23.78 9.97 -17.24
CA CYS A 262 25.12 10.30 -17.69
C CYS A 262 25.93 9.02 -17.88
N ASP A 263 26.90 9.09 -18.79
CA ASP A 263 28.00 8.13 -18.85
C ASP A 263 29.24 8.69 -18.13
N ASP A 264 30.43 8.17 -18.43
CA ASP A 264 31.69 8.62 -17.85
C ASP A 264 32.22 9.95 -18.43
N LYS A 265 31.60 10.47 -19.49
CA LYS A 265 32.07 11.62 -20.28
C LYS A 265 31.08 12.77 -20.32
N ILE A 266 29.80 12.47 -20.51
CA ILE A 266 28.76 13.45 -20.74
C ILE A 266 27.51 13.13 -19.92
N CYS A 267 26.78 14.19 -19.62
CA CYS A 267 25.42 14.09 -19.10
C CYS A 267 24.44 14.41 -20.22
N TYR A 268 23.51 13.49 -20.46
CA TYR A 268 22.48 13.63 -21.47
C TYR A 268 21.40 14.61 -21.00
N ASN A 269 20.56 15.05 -21.94
CA ASN A 269 19.38 15.83 -21.59
C ASN A 269 18.40 14.95 -20.78
N PRO A 270 17.60 15.55 -19.89
CA PRO A 270 16.55 14.82 -19.18
C PRO A 270 15.58 14.13 -20.16
N GLU A 271 15.17 12.91 -19.81
CA GLU A 271 14.17 12.14 -20.53
C GLU A 271 12.89 12.00 -19.71
N SER A 272 11.77 11.88 -20.42
CA SER A 272 10.43 11.66 -19.87
C SER A 272 9.83 10.41 -20.49
N VAL A 273 9.56 9.40 -19.66
CA VAL A 273 9.00 8.12 -20.09
C VAL A 273 7.56 7.99 -19.59
N PRO A 274 6.55 7.96 -20.48
CA PRO A 274 5.17 7.75 -20.08
C PRO A 274 4.95 6.30 -19.66
N LEU A 275 4.28 6.12 -18.51
CA LEU A 275 3.95 4.83 -17.93
C LEU A 275 2.46 4.76 -17.63
N SER A 276 1.90 3.55 -17.67
CA SER A 276 0.48 3.29 -17.43
C SER A 276 0.27 1.95 -16.75
N TRP A 277 -0.66 1.94 -15.78
CA TRP A 277 -1.05 0.75 -15.03
C TRP A 277 -2.57 0.66 -14.99
N THR A 278 -3.12 -0.46 -15.45
CA THR A 278 -4.56 -0.75 -15.33
C THR A 278 -4.75 -1.82 -14.27
N LEU A 279 -5.48 -1.48 -13.20
CA LEU A 279 -5.78 -2.37 -12.09
C LEU A 279 -7.26 -2.69 -12.06
N ASN A 280 -7.60 -3.96 -11.85
CA ASN A 280 -9.00 -4.36 -11.70
C ASN A 280 -9.58 -3.78 -10.41
N LEU A 281 -10.84 -3.37 -10.44
CA LEU A 281 -11.57 -2.92 -9.27
C LEU A 281 -12.35 -4.08 -8.68
N ARG A 282 -12.13 -4.34 -7.38
CA ARG A 282 -12.88 -5.33 -6.61
C ARG A 282 -13.89 -4.63 -5.70
N PRO A 283 -15.06 -5.23 -5.45
CA PRO A 283 -16.07 -4.65 -4.57
C PRO A 283 -15.58 -4.63 -3.12
N LEU A 284 -16.10 -3.66 -2.36
CA LEU A 284 -15.95 -3.62 -0.90
C LEU A 284 -16.85 -4.66 -0.25
N VAL A 285 -16.36 -5.25 0.84
CA VAL A 285 -17.12 -6.22 1.64
C VAL A 285 -17.62 -5.51 2.89
N PHE A 286 -18.92 -5.22 2.92
CA PHE A 286 -19.58 -4.56 4.05
C PHE A 286 -20.42 -5.51 4.91
N GLU A 287 -20.70 -6.72 4.40
CA GLU A 287 -21.54 -7.69 5.07
C GLU A 287 -20.84 -8.29 6.29
N ARG A 288 -21.44 -8.08 7.47
CA ARG A 288 -21.19 -8.91 8.66
C ARG A 288 -22.17 -10.08 8.63
N PRO A 289 -21.70 -11.33 8.54
CA PRO A 289 -22.59 -12.47 8.53
C PRO A 289 -23.41 -12.51 9.82
N SER A 290 -24.70 -12.82 9.70
CA SER A 290 -25.49 -13.22 10.87
C SER A 290 -25.12 -14.65 11.24
N PRO A 291 -24.82 -14.96 12.52
CA PRO A 291 -24.65 -16.34 12.93
C PRO A 291 -25.90 -17.15 12.56
N PRO A 292 -25.76 -18.42 12.13
CA PRO A 292 -26.92 -19.29 12.03
C PRO A 292 -27.64 -19.34 13.38
N LYS A 293 -28.97 -19.23 13.34
CA LYS A 293 -29.84 -19.36 14.52
C LYS A 293 -29.73 -20.75 15.12
#